data_AF-A0A7G8D8C7-F1
#
_entry.id   AF-A0A7G8D8C7-F1
#
_cell.length_a   1.000
_cell.length_b   1.000
_cell.length_c   1.000
_cell.angle_alpha   90.00
_cell.angle_beta   90.00
_cell.angle_gamma   90.00
#
_symmetry.space_group_name_H-M   'P 1'
#
loop_
_entity.id
_entity.type
_entity.pdbx_description
1 polymer ?
#
loop_
_entity_poly.entity_id
_entity_poly.type
_entity_poly.pdbx_seq_one_letter_code
_entity_poly.pdbx_strand_id
1 'polypeptide(L)'
;MHAAIERDQSADQLHSAAQAFTTMATGAQHACLLQWPSDDWGLLQNRCSGAEPRSLLRGMVADQQWQLLSWQPAAGSGDLRLALADGRRASFRLELAADGAQILRIRAVQLIGRDRSEPLS
;
A
#
# COMPACT_ATOMS: atom_id res chain seq x y z
N MET A 1 -2.66 -10.10 -28.82
CA MET A 1 -1.71 -10.80 -27.95
C MET A 1 -0.85 -9.84 -27.10
N HIS A 2 -0.39 -8.70 -27.63
CA HIS A 2 0.37 -7.70 -26.86
C HIS A 2 -0.40 -7.10 -25.66
N ALA A 3 -1.69 -6.77 -25.81
CA ALA A 3 -2.47 -6.10 -24.77
C ALA A 3 -2.72 -6.94 -23.49
N ALA A 4 -2.56 -8.27 -23.55
CA ALA A 4 -2.69 -9.15 -22.39
C ALA A 4 -1.40 -9.15 -21.54
N ILE A 5 -0.25 -9.22 -22.20
CA ILE A 5 1.08 -9.21 -21.56
C ILE A 5 1.30 -7.89 -20.80
N GLU A 6 0.91 -6.76 -21.39
CA GLU A 6 1.05 -5.45 -20.75
C GLU A 6 0.17 -5.29 -19.50
N ARG A 7 -1.00 -5.95 -19.48
CA ARG A 7 -1.89 -5.97 -18.30
C ARG A 7 -1.31 -6.84 -17.19
N ASP A 8 -0.78 -8.00 -17.53
CA ASP A 8 -0.18 -8.92 -16.57
C ASP A 8 1.07 -8.30 -15.92
N GLN A 9 1.97 -7.73 -16.73
CA GLN A 9 3.13 -6.99 -16.21
C GLN A 9 2.74 -5.82 -15.30
N SER A 10 1.63 -5.15 -15.61
CA SER A 10 1.14 -4.06 -14.77
C SER A 10 0.58 -4.55 -13.44
N ALA A 11 -0.17 -5.64 -13.46
CA ALA A 11 -0.68 -6.27 -12.24
C ALA A 11 0.47 -6.77 -11.36
N ASP A 12 1.50 -7.35 -11.97
CA ASP A 12 2.69 -7.85 -11.27
C ASP A 12 3.44 -6.73 -10.55
N GLN A 13 3.72 -5.61 -11.23
CA GLN A 13 4.43 -4.47 -10.61
C GLN A 13 3.64 -3.87 -9.44
N LEU A 14 2.32 -3.74 -9.59
CA LEU A 14 1.45 -3.28 -8.51
C LEU A 14 1.44 -4.27 -7.33
N HIS A 15 1.45 -5.57 -7.62
CA HIS A 15 1.53 -6.60 -6.60
C HIS A 15 2.87 -6.58 -5.87
N SER A 16 3.99 -6.38 -6.58
CA SER A 16 5.30 -6.20 -5.96
C SER A 16 5.36 -4.95 -5.08
N ALA A 17 4.70 -3.86 -5.45
CA ALA A 17 4.58 -2.67 -4.59
C ALA A 17 3.79 -2.97 -3.29
N ALA A 18 2.70 -3.73 -3.38
CA ALA A 18 1.94 -4.17 -2.20
C ALA A 18 2.74 -5.11 -1.29
N GLN A 19 3.57 -5.98 -1.86
CA GLN A 19 4.50 -6.81 -1.11
C GLN A 19 5.57 -5.96 -0.40
N ALA A 20 6.15 -4.98 -1.09
CA ALA A 20 7.12 -4.05 -0.50
C ALA A 20 6.53 -3.29 0.69
N PHE A 21 5.33 -2.74 0.54
CA PHE A 21 4.59 -2.12 1.65
C PHE A 21 4.41 -3.10 2.81
N THR A 22 3.93 -4.32 2.52
CA THR A 22 3.68 -5.35 3.54
C THR A 22 4.94 -5.67 4.34
N THR A 23 6.08 -5.88 3.67
CA THR A 23 7.38 -6.14 4.32
C THR A 23 7.82 -5.00 5.24
N MET A 24 7.66 -3.74 4.81
CA MET A 24 8.04 -2.60 5.64
C MET A 24 7.10 -2.41 6.84
N ALA A 25 5.81 -2.64 6.64
CA ALA A 25 4.78 -2.44 7.66
C ALA A 25 4.75 -3.54 8.73
N THR A 26 5.19 -4.77 8.39
CA THR A 26 5.34 -5.87 9.36
C THR A 26 6.61 -5.81 10.19
N GLY A 27 7.50 -4.84 9.94
CA GLY A 27 8.61 -4.56 10.85
C GLY A 27 8.09 -4.14 12.24
N ALA A 28 8.74 -4.61 13.30
CA ALA A 28 8.31 -4.38 14.69
C ALA A 28 8.07 -2.90 15.04
N GLN A 29 8.74 -1.98 14.34
CA GLN A 29 8.59 -0.54 14.50
C GLN A 29 7.26 0.00 13.94
N HIS A 30 6.69 -0.63 12.92
CA HIS A 30 5.54 -0.10 12.16
C HIS A 30 4.23 -0.84 12.42
N ALA A 31 4.28 -2.03 13.02
CA ALA A 31 3.12 -2.86 13.35
C ALA A 31 2.01 -2.10 14.11
N CYS A 32 2.40 -1.18 15.02
CA CYS A 32 1.46 -0.34 15.77
C CYS A 32 0.63 0.60 14.86
N LEU A 33 1.22 1.12 13.77
CA LEU A 33 0.54 2.02 12.85
C LEU A 33 -0.56 1.30 12.06
N LEU A 34 -0.41 -0.01 11.81
CA LEU A 34 -1.37 -0.79 11.02
C LEU A 34 -2.76 -0.86 11.65
N GLN A 35 -2.88 -0.62 12.94
CA GLN A 35 -4.17 -0.59 13.66
C GLN A 35 -4.99 0.68 13.36
N TRP A 36 -4.41 1.67 12.68
CA TRP A 36 -5.02 2.98 12.47
C TRP A 36 -5.04 3.37 10.99
N PRO A 37 -6.02 4.18 10.55
CA PRO A 37 -6.00 4.81 9.23
C PRO A 37 -4.69 5.56 8.97
N SER A 38 -4.20 5.55 7.72
CA SER A 38 -2.98 6.27 7.35
C SER A 38 -3.04 7.77 7.65
N ASP A 39 -4.25 8.36 7.58
CA ASP A 39 -4.48 9.77 7.82
C ASP A 39 -4.23 10.15 9.29
N ASP A 40 -4.34 9.18 10.20
CA ASP A 40 -4.11 9.37 11.64
C ASP A 40 -2.65 9.15 12.04
N TRP A 41 -1.80 8.55 11.20
CA TRP A 41 -0.44 8.16 11.60
C TRP A 41 0.42 9.32 12.09
N GLY A 42 0.21 10.53 11.56
CA GLY A 42 0.91 11.73 12.01
C GLY A 42 0.64 12.09 13.48
N LEU A 43 -0.53 11.68 14.01
CA LEU A 43 -1.00 11.94 15.37
C LEU A 43 -0.53 10.87 16.37
N LEU A 44 0.02 9.75 15.89
CA LEU A 44 0.34 8.57 16.69
C LEU A 44 1.80 8.51 17.16
N GLN A 45 2.60 9.55 16.94
CA GLN A 45 4.04 9.57 17.31
C GLN A 45 4.29 9.18 18.78
N ASN A 46 3.37 9.55 19.69
CA ASN A 46 3.49 9.23 21.12
C ASN A 46 2.89 7.85 21.50
N ARG A 47 2.13 7.21 20.60
CA ARG A 47 1.48 5.90 20.84
C ARG A 47 2.25 4.76 20.19
N CYS A 48 2.86 5.01 19.04
CA CYS A 48 3.70 4.07 18.33
C CYS A 48 5.16 4.52 18.43
N SER A 49 5.76 4.37 19.61
CA SER A 49 7.14 4.80 19.87
C SER A 49 8.14 4.14 18.92
N GLY A 50 8.93 4.96 18.24
CA GLY A 50 9.93 4.50 17.27
C GLY A 50 9.36 4.09 15.91
N ALA A 51 8.06 4.24 15.70
CA ALA A 51 7.47 4.13 14.37
C ALA A 51 7.77 5.39 13.56
N GLU A 52 8.20 5.24 12.31
CA GLU A 52 8.44 6.35 11.39
C GLU A 52 7.40 6.28 10.25
N PRO A 53 6.21 6.90 10.40
CA PRO A 53 5.14 6.82 9.40
C PRO A 53 5.58 7.18 7.99
N ARG A 54 6.51 8.14 7.87
CA ARG A 54 7.06 8.61 6.59
C ARG A 54 7.71 7.50 5.78
N SER A 55 8.26 6.47 6.44
CA SER A 55 8.88 5.32 5.77
C SER A 55 7.87 4.42 5.05
N LEU A 56 6.59 4.44 5.47
CA LEU A 56 5.52 3.64 4.87
C LEU A 56 4.79 4.40 3.74
N LEU A 57 4.97 5.71 3.63
CA LEU A 57 4.25 6.53 2.66
C LEU A 57 4.75 6.34 1.23
N ARG A 58 5.99 5.87 1.05
CA ARG A 58 6.63 5.72 -0.26
C ARG A 58 7.75 4.68 -0.19
N GLY A 59 8.03 4.06 -1.33
CA GLY A 59 9.17 3.16 -1.47
C GLY A 59 9.50 2.90 -2.94
N MET A 60 10.42 1.99 -3.16
CA MET A 60 10.85 1.56 -4.50
C MET A 60 10.57 0.07 -4.68
N VAL A 61 10.17 -0.33 -5.88
CA VAL A 61 10.14 -1.72 -6.30
C VAL A 61 10.69 -1.83 -7.72
N ALA A 62 11.73 -2.64 -7.89
CA ALA A 62 12.62 -2.55 -9.06
C ALA A 62 13.03 -1.08 -9.29
N ASP A 63 12.66 -0.49 -10.42
CA ASP A 63 12.94 0.91 -10.78
C ASP A 63 11.70 1.82 -10.68
N GLN A 64 10.61 1.34 -10.08
CA GLN A 64 9.36 2.07 -9.97
C GLN A 64 9.13 2.55 -8.54
N GLN A 65 9.05 3.88 -8.36
CA GLN A 65 8.59 4.44 -7.10
C GLN A 65 7.09 4.15 -6.92
N TRP A 66 6.72 3.74 -5.72
CA TRP A 66 5.34 3.63 -5.28
C TRP A 66 5.04 4.58 -4.12
N GLN A 67 3.77 4.94 -3.97
CA GLN A 67 3.27 5.81 -2.93
C GLN A 67 2.00 5.22 -2.31
N LEU A 68 1.89 5.32 -0.98
CA LEU A 68 0.67 5.04 -0.25
C LEU A 68 -0.36 6.15 -0.53
N LEU A 69 -1.53 5.76 -1.05
CA LEU A 69 -2.67 6.65 -1.18
C LEU A 69 -3.53 6.62 0.08
N SER A 70 -3.80 5.42 0.60
CA SER A 70 -4.53 5.25 1.85
C SER A 70 -4.31 3.85 2.43
N TRP A 71 -4.31 3.77 3.76
CA TRP A 71 -4.48 2.53 4.51
C TRP A 71 -5.71 2.65 5.39
N GLN A 72 -6.62 1.67 5.32
CA GLN A 72 -7.83 1.60 6.15
C GLN A 72 -7.93 0.22 6.80
N PRO A 73 -7.67 0.09 8.11
CA PRO A 73 -7.84 -1.18 8.81
C PRO A 73 -9.32 -1.47 9.09
N ALA A 74 -9.65 -2.76 9.13
CA ALA A 74 -10.93 -3.31 9.53
C ALA A 74 -10.71 -4.59 10.37
N ALA A 75 -11.77 -5.14 10.97
CA ALA A 75 -11.66 -6.37 11.73
C ALA A 75 -11.12 -7.52 10.84
N GLY A 76 -9.91 -8.01 11.14
CA GLY A 76 -9.23 -9.10 10.42
C GLY A 76 -8.79 -8.78 8.99
N SER A 77 -8.86 -7.52 8.54
CA SER A 77 -8.46 -7.14 7.18
C SER A 77 -8.07 -5.68 7.09
N GLY A 78 -7.50 -5.26 5.96
CA GLY A 78 -7.32 -3.84 5.69
C GLY A 78 -7.29 -3.56 4.19
N ASP A 79 -7.82 -2.40 3.82
CA ASP A 79 -7.84 -1.92 2.45
C ASP A 79 -6.63 -0.99 2.24
N LEU A 80 -5.70 -1.44 1.39
CA LEU A 80 -4.49 -0.73 1.00
C LEU A 80 -4.67 -0.15 -0.39
N ARG A 81 -4.41 1.15 -0.58
CA ARG A 81 -4.37 1.79 -1.90
C ARG A 81 -3.00 2.33 -2.20
N LEU A 82 -2.47 1.97 -3.36
CA LEU A 82 -1.14 2.40 -3.83
C LEU A 82 -1.23 3.08 -5.19
N ALA A 83 -0.29 3.98 -5.44
CA ALA A 83 0.03 4.52 -6.76
C ALA A 83 1.48 4.20 -7.13
N LEU A 84 1.72 3.95 -8.41
CA LEU A 84 3.05 3.96 -9.02
C LEU A 84 3.33 5.34 -9.62
N ALA A 85 4.60 5.73 -9.74
CA ALA A 85 4.98 7.04 -10.28
C ALA A 85 4.56 7.26 -11.75
N ASP A 86 4.24 6.20 -12.50
CA ASP A 86 3.67 6.31 -13.84
C ASP A 86 2.13 6.53 -13.86
N GLY A 87 1.56 6.76 -12.68
CA GLY A 87 0.15 7.11 -12.48
C GLY A 87 -0.77 5.91 -12.30
N ARG A 88 -0.31 4.66 -12.47
CA ARG A 88 -1.15 3.47 -12.20
C ARG A 88 -1.51 3.36 -10.72
N ARG A 89 -2.75 2.99 -10.44
CA ARG A 89 -3.29 2.85 -9.08
C ARG A 89 -3.98 1.49 -8.89
N ALA A 90 -3.85 0.94 -7.68
CA ALA A 90 -4.55 -0.27 -7.28
C ALA A 90 -5.01 -0.23 -5.83
N SER A 91 -6.09 -0.96 -5.57
CA SER A 91 -6.58 -1.29 -4.24
C SER A 91 -6.28 -2.76 -3.96
N PHE A 92 -5.84 -3.04 -2.75
CA PHE A 92 -5.55 -4.37 -2.26
C PHE A 92 -6.34 -4.62 -0.99
N ARG A 93 -6.95 -5.80 -0.89
CA ARG A 93 -7.45 -6.28 0.39
C ARG A 93 -6.38 -7.15 1.03
N LEU A 94 -5.96 -6.78 2.23
CA LEU A 94 -5.03 -7.54 3.05
C LEU A 94 -5.79 -8.30 4.13
N GLU A 95 -5.34 -9.49 4.48
CA GLU A 95 -5.74 -10.10 5.75
C GLU A 95 -4.79 -9.65 6.85
N LEU A 96 -5.37 -9.30 7.99
CA LEU A 96 -4.65 -8.96 9.20
C LEU A 96 -4.79 -10.07 10.26
N ALA A 97 -3.80 -10.16 11.13
CA ALA A 97 -3.94 -10.90 12.39
C ALA A 97 -5.06 -10.29 13.25
N ALA A 98 -5.53 -11.05 14.24
CA ALA A 98 -6.65 -10.64 15.09
C ALA A 98 -6.38 -9.34 15.87
N ASP A 99 -5.11 -9.02 16.14
CA ASP A 99 -4.68 -7.78 16.79
C ASP A 99 -4.56 -6.58 15.83
N GLY A 100 -4.77 -6.79 14.52
CA GLY A 100 -4.64 -5.76 13.49
C GLY A 100 -3.21 -5.25 13.25
N ALA A 101 -2.21 -5.80 13.93
CA ALA A 101 -0.83 -5.30 13.93
C ALA A 101 0.07 -6.03 12.92
N GLN A 102 -0.42 -7.12 12.32
CA GLN A 102 0.34 -7.94 11.38
C GLN A 102 -0.47 -8.22 10.12
N ILE A 103 0.17 -8.06 8.96
CA ILE A 103 -0.38 -8.48 7.67
C ILE A 103 -0.01 -9.96 7.43
N LEU A 104 -1.01 -10.79 7.18
CA LEU A 104 -0.85 -12.23 6.96
C LEU A 104 -0.73 -12.58 5.48
N ARG A 105 -1.54 -11.94 4.61
CA ARG A 105 -1.43 -12.09 3.15
C ARG A 105 -2.14 -10.96 2.39
N ILE A 106 -1.81 -10.84 1.11
CA ILE A 106 -2.58 -10.08 0.11
C ILE A 106 -3.66 -11.00 -0.47
N ARG A 107 -4.95 -10.60 -0.40
CA ARG A 107 -6.11 -11.42 -0.81
C ARG A 107 -6.63 -11.09 -2.21
N ALA A 108 -6.71 -9.81 -2.55
CA ALA A 108 -7.34 -9.36 -3.80
C ALA A 108 -6.65 -8.11 -4.32
N VAL A 109 -6.59 -7.98 -5.65
CA VAL A 109 -6.11 -6.80 -6.37
C VAL A 109 -7.25 -6.25 -7.22
N GLN A 110 -7.51 -4.96 -7.09
CA GLN A 110 -8.40 -4.24 -7.97
C GLN A 110 -7.64 -3.06 -8.57
N LEU A 111 -7.49 -3.06 -9.90
CA LEU A 111 -6.95 -1.91 -10.62
C LEU A 111 -7.96 -0.77 -10.54
N ILE A 112 -7.56 0.36 -9.97
CA ILE A 112 -8.42 1.55 -9.83
C ILE A 112 -8.39 2.36 -11.13
N GLY A 113 -7.29 2.28 -11.89
CA GLY A 113 -7.07 3.01 -13.13
C GLY A 113 -5.73 3.75 -13.13
N ARG A 114 -5.56 4.71 -14.05
CA ARG A 114 -4.49 5.71 -13.97
C ARG A 114 -5.10 7.03 -13.55
N ASP A 115 -4.32 7.84 -12.83
CA ASP A 115 -4.67 9.24 -12.65
C ASP A 115 -4.71 9.94 -14.01
N ARG A 116 -5.91 10.21 -14.53
CA ARG A 116 -6.07 11.16 -15.64
C ARG A 116 -6.01 12.57 -15.04
N SER A 117 -4.82 12.99 -14.64
CA SER A 117 -4.50 14.42 -14.68
C SER A 117 -4.14 14.72 -16.13
N GLU A 118 -5.15 14.88 -16.99
CA GLU A 118 -4.98 15.59 -18.26
C GLU A 118 -4.51 17.01 -17.91
N PRO A 119 -3.35 17.50 -18.42
CA PRO A 119 -3.13 18.93 -18.40
C PRO A 119 -4.16 19.55 -19.35
N LEU A 120 -5.14 20.27 -18.78
CA LEU A 120 -5.88 21.28 -19.52
C LEU A 120 -4.85 22.30 -20.02
N SER A 121 -4.51 22.23 -21.30
CA SER A 121 -3.79 23.28 -22.04
C SER A 121 -4.37 23.36 -23.45
#